data_AF-A0A2A7GUL3-F1
#
_entry.id   AF-A0A2A7GUL3-F1
#
_cell.length_a   1.000
_cell.length_b   1.000
_cell.length_c   1.000
_cell.angle_alpha   90.00
_cell.angle_beta   90.00
_cell.angle_gamma   90.00
#
_symmetry.space_group_name_H-M   'P 1'
#
loop_
_entity.id
_entity.type
_entity.pdbx_description
1 polymer ?
#
loop_
_entity_poly.entity_id
_entity_poly.type
_entity_poly.pdbx_seq_one_letter_code
_entity_poly.pdbx_strand_id
1 'polypeptide(L)'
;MKKRRPELITGLIGSIIGTVMGGAIFVIYGFIMAIHNAITWSLIIPFLIFILQIVAIVLSCSVNKMNHKLYGGLMIAIGVITIVGSVLFLYIPAILYIVSGGMAFRKLRDPSQTT
;
A
#
# COMPACT_ATOMS: atom_id res chain seq x y z
N MET A 1 -14.34 -18.15 6.31
CA MET A 1 -14.46 -16.75 5.85
C MET A 1 -14.27 -15.65 6.90
N LYS A 2 -14.09 -15.92 8.22
CA LYS A 2 -13.97 -14.87 9.27
C LYS A 2 -12.55 -14.52 9.73
N LYS A 3 -11.54 -15.34 9.47
CA LYS A 3 -10.25 -15.29 10.20
C LYS A 3 -9.24 -14.22 9.74
N ARG A 4 -9.34 -13.67 8.50
CA ARG A 4 -8.39 -12.65 7.95
C ARG A 4 -9.01 -11.35 7.45
N ARG A 5 -10.30 -11.10 7.76
CA ARG A 5 -11.00 -9.87 7.35
C ARG A 5 -10.27 -8.58 7.76
N PRO A 6 -9.71 -8.43 8.97
CA PRO A 6 -9.13 -7.14 9.38
C PRO A 6 -7.84 -6.80 8.62
N GLU A 7 -7.01 -7.79 8.27
CA GLU A 7 -5.77 -7.62 7.46
C GLU A 7 -6.10 -7.14 6.04
N LEU A 8 -7.12 -7.76 5.43
CA LEU A 8 -7.62 -7.41 4.12
C LEU A 8 -8.24 -6.01 4.12
N ILE A 9 -9.09 -5.70 5.10
CA ILE A 9 -9.78 -4.41 5.18
C ILE A 9 -8.77 -3.27 5.39
N THR A 10 -7.81 -3.43 6.29
CA THR A 10 -6.78 -2.38 6.53
C THR A 10 -5.86 -2.19 5.33
N GLY A 11 -5.44 -3.28 4.67
CA GLY A 11 -4.63 -3.20 3.45
C GLY A 11 -5.37 -2.56 2.28
N LEU A 12 -6.64 -2.93 2.09
CA LEU A 12 -7.50 -2.37 1.05
C LEU A 12 -7.78 -0.88 1.28
N ILE A 13 -8.10 -0.47 2.51
CA ILE A 13 -8.31 0.94 2.87
C ILE A 13 -7.03 1.75 2.63
N GLY A 14 -5.88 1.23 3.07
CA GLY A 14 -4.57 1.84 2.81
C GLY A 14 -4.32 2.05 1.31
N SER A 15 -4.61 1.04 0.49
CA SER A 15 -4.43 1.13 -0.96
C SER A 15 -5.41 2.04 -1.67
N ILE A 16 -6.68 2.08 -1.26
CA ILE A 16 -7.67 3.00 -1.85
C ILE A 16 -7.26 4.43 -1.56
N ILE A 17 -6.95 4.74 -0.29
CA ILE A 17 -6.50 6.08 0.12
C ILE A 17 -5.21 6.46 -0.60
N GLY A 18 -4.23 5.54 -0.63
CA GLY A 18 -2.95 5.77 -1.29
C GLY A 18 -3.06 5.94 -2.80
N THR A 19 -3.98 5.25 -3.47
CA THR A 19 -4.23 5.43 -4.91
C THR A 19 -4.90 6.76 -5.21
N VAL A 20 -5.89 7.18 -4.40
CA VAL A 20 -6.55 8.49 -4.57
C VAL A 20 -5.56 9.63 -4.33
N MET A 21 -4.79 9.57 -3.24
CA MET A 21 -3.79 10.58 -2.92
C MET A 21 -2.63 10.58 -3.93
N GLY A 22 -2.11 9.41 -4.28
CA GLY A 22 -1.05 9.26 -5.27
C GLY A 22 -1.47 9.74 -6.66
N GLY A 23 -2.71 9.44 -7.06
CA GLY A 23 -3.29 9.92 -8.31
C GLY A 23 -3.45 11.45 -8.33
N ALA A 24 -3.93 12.05 -7.24
CA ALA A 24 -4.01 13.50 -7.13
C ALA A 24 -2.64 14.18 -7.24
N ILE A 25 -1.61 13.62 -6.57
CA ILE A 25 -0.23 14.11 -6.67
C ILE A 25 0.28 14.00 -8.10
N PHE A 26 0.04 12.86 -8.77
CA PHE A 26 0.44 12.65 -10.16
C PHE A 26 -0.20 13.69 -11.10
N VAL A 27 -1.50 13.96 -10.96
CA VAL A 27 -2.21 14.98 -11.76
C VAL A 27 -1.67 16.38 -11.50
N ILE A 28 -1.45 16.75 -10.23
CA ILE A 28 -0.92 18.07 -9.86
C ILE A 28 0.50 18.25 -10.43
N TYR A 29 1.39 17.27 -10.25
CA TYR A 29 2.75 17.32 -10.82
C TYR A 29 2.71 17.35 -12.35
N GLY A 30 1.80 16.60 -12.98
CA GLY A 30 1.60 16.65 -14.43
C GLY A 30 1.22 18.04 -14.93
N PHE A 31 0.28 18.71 -14.25
CA PHE A 31 -0.13 20.08 -14.58
C PHE A 31 0.99 21.11 -14.36
N ILE A 32 1.71 21.04 -13.24
CA ILE A 32 2.85 21.93 -12.97
C ILE A 32 3.91 21.79 -14.06
N MET A 33 4.20 20.55 -14.48
CA MET A 33 5.17 20.28 -15.55
C MET A 33 4.70 20.81 -16.91
N ALA A 34 3.41 20.65 -17.24
CA ALA A 34 2.83 21.20 -18.47
C ALA A 34 2.94 22.74 -18.53
N ILE A 35 2.83 23.41 -17.38
CA ILE A 35 2.99 24.88 -17.28
C ILE A 35 4.45 25.31 -17.36
N HIS A 36 5.37 24.57 -16.72
CA HIS A 36 6.79 24.95 -16.63
C HIS A 36 7.67 24.48 -17.79
N ASN A 37 7.12 23.70 -18.74
CA ASN A 37 7.84 23.16 -19.91
C ASN A 37 9.20 22.51 -19.57
N ALA A 38 9.29 21.88 -18.40
CA ALA A 38 10.51 21.33 -17.82
C ALA A 38 10.58 19.80 -17.98
N ILE A 39 11.80 19.28 -18.18
CA ILE A 39 12.07 17.89 -18.58
C ILE A 39 11.81 16.86 -17.46
N THR A 40 10.77 16.04 -17.71
CA THR A 40 10.48 14.61 -17.47
C THR A 40 10.90 13.87 -16.18
N TRP A 41 12.05 14.11 -15.56
CA TRP A 41 12.54 13.21 -14.49
C TRP A 41 11.70 13.28 -13.21
N SER A 42 11.10 14.44 -12.91
CA SER A 42 10.30 14.63 -11.69
C SER A 42 8.96 13.88 -11.71
N LEU A 43 8.51 13.38 -12.87
CA LEU A 43 7.27 12.59 -13.01
C LEU A 43 7.48 11.08 -12.78
N ILE A 44 8.73 10.60 -12.81
CA ILE A 44 9.06 9.18 -12.65
C ILE A 44 8.76 8.69 -11.24
N ILE A 45 9.11 9.49 -10.21
CA ILE A 45 8.87 9.15 -8.81
C ILE A 45 7.36 9.01 -8.50
N PRO A 46 6.49 10.01 -8.80
CA PRO A 46 5.07 9.87 -8.54
C PRO A 46 4.43 8.76 -9.39
N PHE A 47 4.93 8.49 -10.60
CA PHE A 47 4.47 7.38 -11.42
C PHE A 47 4.82 6.00 -10.82
N LEU A 48 6.04 5.82 -10.32
CA LEU A 48 6.47 4.60 -9.61
C LEU A 48 5.64 4.36 -8.36
N ILE A 49 5.39 5.41 -7.58
CA ILE A 49 4.52 5.35 -6.40
C ILE A 49 3.10 4.93 -6.81
N PHE A 50 2.57 5.48 -7.90
CA PHE A 50 1.23 5.12 -8.39
C PHE A 50 1.13 3.64 -8.79
N ILE A 51 2.14 3.11 -9.51
CA ILE A 51 2.21 1.67 -9.82
C ILE A 51 2.28 0.84 -8.54
N LEU A 52 3.07 1.27 -7.55
CA LEU A 52 3.20 0.56 -6.27
C LEU A 52 1.86 0.49 -5.51
N GLN A 53 1.05 1.55 -5.57
CA GLN A 53 -0.30 1.57 -5.00
C GLN A 53 -1.23 0.56 -5.71
N ILE A 54 -1.16 0.45 -7.04
CA ILE A 54 -1.92 -0.56 -7.81
C ILE A 54 -1.50 -1.97 -7.42
N VAL A 55 -0.19 -2.23 -7.30
CA VAL A 55 0.33 -3.53 -6.85
C VAL A 55 -0.20 -3.86 -5.45
N ALA A 56 -0.27 -2.88 -4.54
CA ALA A 56 -0.82 -3.07 -3.21
C ALA A 56 -2.33 -3.39 -3.20
N ILE A 57 -3.11 -2.84 -4.15
CA ILE A 57 -4.52 -3.25 -4.36
C ILE A 57 -4.58 -4.72 -4.76
N VAL A 58 -3.81 -5.12 -5.78
CA VAL A 58 -3.81 -6.50 -6.31
C VAL A 58 -3.38 -7.49 -5.22
N LEU A 59 -2.37 -7.13 -4.42
CA LEU A 59 -1.92 -7.92 -3.28
C LEU A 59 -3.01 -8.02 -2.20
N SER A 60 -3.68 -6.91 -1.87
CA SER A 60 -4.79 -6.89 -0.90
C SER A 60 -5.94 -7.80 -1.35
N CYS A 61 -6.24 -7.84 -2.66
CA CYS A 61 -7.21 -8.78 -3.25
C CYS A 61 -6.71 -10.23 -3.22
N SER A 62 -5.39 -10.45 -3.29
CA SER A 62 -4.76 -11.77 -3.35
C SER A 62 -4.43 -12.37 -1.97
N VAL A 63 -4.71 -11.67 -0.87
CA VAL A 63 -4.41 -12.11 0.51
C VAL A 63 -4.99 -13.49 0.86
N ASN A 64 -6.08 -13.91 0.19
CA ASN A 64 -6.70 -15.22 0.43
C ASN A 64 -5.99 -16.38 -0.30
N LYS A 65 -5.27 -16.11 -1.39
CA LYS A 65 -4.48 -17.11 -2.13
C LYS A 65 -3.02 -17.17 -1.69
N MET A 66 -2.52 -16.12 -1.03
CA MET A 66 -1.10 -15.96 -0.74
C MET A 66 -0.73 -16.38 0.68
N ASN A 67 0.50 -16.87 0.88
CA ASN A 67 0.98 -17.24 2.21
C ASN A 67 1.08 -15.98 3.09
N HIS A 68 0.54 -16.05 4.30
CA HIS A 68 0.42 -14.92 5.23
C HIS A 68 1.75 -14.23 5.57
N LYS A 69 2.83 -15.01 5.67
CA LYS A 69 4.19 -14.46 5.85
C LYS A 69 4.67 -13.66 4.63
N LEU A 70 4.37 -14.15 3.43
CA LEU A 70 4.74 -13.49 2.17
C LEU A 70 3.95 -12.20 1.99
N TYR A 71 2.64 -12.24 2.27
CA TYR A 71 1.75 -11.07 2.23
C TYR A 71 2.19 -9.99 3.23
N GLY A 72 2.44 -10.38 4.48
CA GLY A 72 2.90 -9.46 5.50
C GLY A 72 4.23 -8.79 5.13
N GLY A 73 5.19 -9.58 4.65
CA GLY A 73 6.49 -9.06 4.20
C GLY A 73 6.36 -8.08 3.03
N LEU A 74 5.55 -8.41 2.02
CA LEU A 74 5.28 -7.54 0.87
C LEU A 74 4.60 -6.23 1.27
N MET A 75 3.59 -6.26 2.13
CA MET A 75 2.89 -5.05 2.59
C MET A 75 3.81 -4.15 3.43
N ILE A 76 4.66 -4.72 4.30
CA ILE A 76 5.65 -3.94 5.06
C ILE A 76 6.69 -3.33 4.10
N ALA A 77 7.22 -4.10 3.16
CA ALA A 77 8.17 -3.60 2.18
C ALA A 77 7.57 -2.45 1.35
N ILE A 78 6.33 -2.59 0.89
CA ILE A 78 5.60 -1.53 0.17
C ILE A 78 5.43 -0.30 1.07
N GLY A 79 5.05 -0.48 2.34
CA GLY A 79 4.95 0.62 3.31
C GLY A 79 6.27 1.37 3.50
N VAL A 80 7.38 0.64 3.68
CA VAL A 80 8.72 1.24 3.85
C VAL A 80 9.17 1.97 2.59
N ILE A 81 9.01 1.38 1.41
CA ILE A 81 9.33 2.03 0.13
C ILE A 81 8.48 3.29 -0.04
N THR A 82 7.20 3.24 0.37
CA THR A 82 6.31 4.40 0.33
C THR A 82 6.78 5.50 1.28
N ILE A 83 7.24 5.19 2.50
CA ILE A 83 7.80 6.20 3.43
C ILE A 83 9.07 6.84 2.85
N VAL A 84 9.98 6.04 2.31
CA VAL A 84 11.27 6.53 1.79
C VAL A 84 11.09 7.33 0.50
N GLY A 85 10.18 6.91 -0.37
CA GLY A 85 9.96 7.52 -1.67
C GLY A 85 8.96 8.67 -1.70
N SER A 86 8.12 8.84 -0.66
CA SER A 86 7.00 9.78 -0.72
C SER A 86 7.25 11.11 -0.01
N VAL A 87 6.68 12.15 -0.61
CA VAL A 87 6.40 13.44 0.04
C VAL A 87 5.39 13.21 1.18
N LEU A 88 5.47 14.00 2.26
CA LEU A 88 4.71 13.91 3.53
C LEU A 88 3.21 13.51 3.47
N PHE A 89 2.57 13.63 2.30
CA PHE A 89 1.17 13.25 2.07
C PHE A 89 0.86 11.74 2.08
N LEU A 90 1.83 10.85 1.81
CA LEU A 90 1.57 9.39 1.73
C LEU A 90 1.95 8.62 3.00
N TYR A 91 2.17 9.31 4.12
CA TYR A 91 2.44 8.65 5.40
C TYR A 91 1.25 7.83 5.92
N ILE A 92 0.02 8.33 5.72
CA ILE A 92 -1.21 7.64 6.14
C ILE A 92 -1.30 6.24 5.50
N PRO A 93 -1.27 6.10 4.16
CA PRO A 93 -1.32 4.78 3.52
C PRO A 93 -0.11 3.92 3.88
N ALA A 94 1.08 4.51 4.07
CA ALA A 94 2.26 3.74 4.45
C ALA A 94 2.16 3.12 5.86
N ILE A 95 1.64 3.86 6.84
CA ILE A 95 1.38 3.35 8.19
C ILE A 95 0.33 2.23 8.13
N LEU A 96 -0.73 2.41 7.33
CA LEU A 96 -1.76 1.39 7.12
C LEU A 96 -1.19 0.10 6.52
N TYR A 97 -0.21 0.19 5.61
CA TYR A 97 0.47 -0.98 5.05
C TYR A 97 1.36 -1.70 6.06
N ILE A 98 2.11 -0.95 6.87
CA ILE A 98 2.93 -1.54 7.92
C ILE A 98 2.05 -2.24 8.97
N VAL A 99 0.94 -1.61 9.36
CA VAL A 99 -0.04 -2.20 10.29
C VAL A 99 -0.70 -3.44 9.68
N SER A 100 -1.16 -3.37 8.43
CA SER A 100 -1.76 -4.53 7.72
C SER A 100 -0.77 -5.69 7.62
N GLY A 101 0.49 -5.41 7.28
CA GLY A 101 1.53 -6.43 7.18
C GLY A 101 1.93 -7.01 8.53
N GLY A 102 2.03 -6.18 9.58
CA GLY A 102 2.28 -6.62 10.95
C GLY A 102 1.15 -7.48 11.51
N MET A 103 -0.10 -7.18 11.17
CA MET A 103 -1.25 -8.01 11.51
C MET A 103 -1.19 -9.38 10.80
N ALA A 104 -0.76 -9.43 9.54
CA ALA A 104 -0.60 -10.69 8.80
C ALA A 104 0.47 -11.63 9.37
N PHE A 105 1.44 -11.11 10.13
CA PHE A 105 2.42 -11.91 10.88
C PHE A 105 1.88 -12.48 12.19
N ARG A 106 0.76 -11.99 12.73
CA ARG A 106 0.14 -12.63 13.90
C ARG A 106 -0.37 -14.01 13.49
N LYS A 107 0.16 -15.04 14.16
CA LYS A 107 -0.36 -16.40 14.07
C LYS A 107 -1.83 -16.36 14.51
N LEU A 108 -2.75 -16.63 13.59
CA LEU A 108 -4.17 -16.76 13.91
C LEU A 108 -4.31 -17.95 14.87
N ARG A 109 -4.44 -17.67 16.17
CA ARG A 109 -4.72 -18.69 17.19
C ARG A 109 -5.91 -19.50 16.69
N ASP A 110 -5.72 -20.80 16.56
CA ASP A 110 -6.82 -21.68 16.19
C ASP A 110 -7.79 -21.78 17.37
N PRO A 111 -9.09 -21.56 17.16
CA PRO A 111 -10.09 -21.77 18.21
C PRO A 111 -10.21 -23.24 18.64
N SER A 112 -9.41 -24.17 18.07
CA SER A 112 -9.35 -25.59 18.46
C SER A 112 -8.33 -25.92 19.55
N GLN A 113 -7.68 -24.93 20.18
CA GLN A 113 -6.74 -25.16 21.31
C GLN A 113 -7.28 -24.71 22.67
N THR A 114 -8.60 -24.80 22.86
CA THR A 114 -9.25 -24.80 24.17
C THR A 114 -9.92 -26.15 24.33
N THR A 115 -9.13 -27.14 24.72
CA THR A 115 -9.62 -28.38 25.34
C THR A 115 -9.17 -28.34 26.79
#